data_AF-A0A7S3XQ93-F1
#
_entry.id   AF-A0A7S3XQ93-F1
#
_cell.length_a   1.000
_cell.length_b   1.000
_cell.length_c   1.000
_cell.angle_alpha   90.00
_cell.angle_beta   90.00
_cell.angle_gamma   90.00
#
_symmetry.space_group_name_H-M   'P 1'
#
loop_
_entity.id
_entity.type
_entity.pdbx_description
1 polymer ?
#
loop_
_entity_poly.entity_id
_entity_poly.type
_entity_poly.pdbx_seq_one_letter_code
_entity_poly.pdbx_strand_id
1 'polypeptide(L)'
;DTPGRRGRGVKGAAAAGAHRLRELLRAHPGMKGVVAREVQQFLHRPNLQPRAVHAAIAFLNQMYFTKEDGELVSKLVSTYLTLFERSVKRLEEAQEAEKHAAARPGKNKKGKKKKKKGKPTPAAAAEGAGAVEARLLSALLSGVHRAHPYLPQDFAEGRLAGHLGALLRTARHPNHRLAVQALLLLHQMVA
;
A
#
# COMPACT_ATOMS: atom_id res chain seq x y z
N ASP A 1 -27.48 -11.09 28.68
CA ASP A 1 -26.58 -9.96 28.44
C ASP A 1 -25.16 -10.45 28.18
N THR A 2 -24.71 -10.50 26.93
CA THR A 2 -23.32 -10.83 26.57
C THR A 2 -22.74 -9.73 25.68
N PRO A 3 -21.97 -8.78 26.24
CA PRO A 3 -21.42 -7.67 25.50
C PRO A 3 -20.10 -8.11 24.85
N GLY A 4 -20.11 -8.44 23.55
CA GLY A 4 -18.83 -8.83 22.90
C GLY A 4 -18.75 -8.94 21.37
N ARG A 5 -19.85 -8.77 20.62
CA ARG A 5 -19.86 -9.08 19.17
C ARG A 5 -19.62 -7.92 18.19
N ARG A 6 -19.17 -6.75 18.64
CA ARG A 6 -19.09 -5.54 17.78
C ARG A 6 -17.88 -5.44 16.82
N GLY A 7 -17.02 -6.46 16.71
CA GLY A 7 -15.79 -6.39 15.88
C GLY A 7 -15.66 -7.35 14.69
N ARG A 8 -16.51 -8.38 14.58
CA ARG A 8 -16.35 -9.47 13.58
C ARG A 8 -17.17 -9.30 12.29
N GLY A 9 -18.24 -8.50 12.30
CA GLY A 9 -19.15 -8.39 11.15
C GLY A 9 -18.51 -7.77 9.89
N VAL A 10 -17.71 -6.72 10.06
CA VAL A 10 -17.17 -5.97 8.90
C VAL A 10 -15.90 -6.63 8.31
N LYS A 11 -15.05 -7.22 9.16
CA LYS A 11 -13.86 -7.95 8.71
C LYS A 11 -14.22 -9.20 7.90
N GLY A 12 -15.26 -9.92 8.34
CA GLY A 12 -15.81 -11.06 7.61
C GLY A 12 -16.46 -10.64 6.29
N ALA A 13 -17.22 -9.54 6.28
CA ALA A 13 -17.89 -9.05 5.08
C ALA A 13 -16.91 -8.62 3.96
N ALA A 14 -15.85 -7.87 4.28
CA ALA A 14 -14.85 -7.47 3.30
C ALA A 14 -14.04 -8.66 2.77
N ALA A 15 -13.63 -9.58 3.64
CA ALA A 15 -12.91 -10.79 3.24
C ALA A 15 -13.79 -11.74 2.40
N ALA A 16 -15.07 -11.88 2.76
CA ALA A 16 -16.05 -12.66 2.00
C ALA A 16 -16.37 -12.02 0.65
N GLY A 17 -16.48 -10.69 0.59
CA GLY A 17 -16.65 -9.94 -0.66
C GLY A 17 -15.47 -10.14 -1.61
N ALA A 18 -14.24 -9.95 -1.12
CA ALA A 18 -13.04 -10.23 -1.88
C ALA A 18 -12.96 -11.70 -2.34
N HIS A 19 -13.42 -12.64 -1.51
CA HIS A 19 -13.45 -14.06 -1.86
C HIS A 19 -14.41 -14.35 -3.02
N ARG A 20 -15.64 -13.84 -2.96
CA ARG A 20 -16.62 -14.01 -4.04
C ARG A 20 -16.17 -13.35 -5.32
N LEU A 21 -15.57 -12.16 -5.24
CA LEU A 21 -14.97 -11.50 -6.41
C LEU A 21 -13.87 -12.37 -7.05
N ARG A 22 -13.06 -13.07 -6.26
CA ARG A 22 -12.05 -14.01 -6.80
C ARG A 22 -12.68 -15.23 -7.48
N GLU A 23 -13.72 -15.81 -6.89
CA GLU A 23 -14.45 -16.94 -7.49
C GLU A 23 -15.08 -16.53 -8.82
N LEU A 24 -15.67 -15.34 -8.84
CA LEU A 24 -16.29 -14.76 -10.02
C LEU A 24 -15.26 -14.50 -11.14
N LEU A 25 -14.08 -13.95 -10.81
CA LEU A 25 -13.00 -13.73 -11.78
C LEU A 25 -12.39 -15.05 -12.30
N ARG A 26 -12.49 -16.14 -11.53
CA ARG A 26 -12.10 -17.49 -12.00
C ARG A 26 -13.08 -18.05 -13.02
N ALA A 27 -14.38 -17.84 -12.82
CA ALA A 27 -15.41 -18.30 -13.74
C ALA A 27 -15.50 -17.42 -15.02
N HIS A 28 -15.27 -16.11 -14.89
CA HIS A 28 -15.44 -15.15 -15.98
C HIS A 28 -14.20 -14.24 -16.15
N PRO A 29 -13.16 -14.71 -16.88
CA PRO A 29 -11.94 -13.93 -17.08
C PRO A 29 -12.15 -12.62 -17.86
N GLY A 30 -13.18 -12.53 -18.71
CA GLY A 30 -13.52 -11.29 -19.42
C GLY A 30 -13.92 -10.13 -18.49
N MET A 31 -14.25 -10.41 -17.22
CA MET A 31 -14.66 -9.38 -16.26
C MET A 31 -13.48 -8.78 -15.47
N LYS A 32 -12.26 -9.30 -15.62
CA LYS A 32 -11.06 -8.78 -14.95
C LYS A 32 -10.88 -7.27 -15.14
N GLY A 33 -11.04 -6.80 -16.37
CA GLY A 33 -10.87 -5.38 -16.70
C GLY A 33 -11.85 -4.47 -15.98
N VAL A 34 -13.13 -4.87 -15.89
CA VAL A 34 -14.17 -4.10 -15.20
C VAL A 34 -13.88 -4.04 -13.70
N VAL A 35 -13.61 -5.19 -13.08
CA VAL A 35 -13.33 -5.25 -11.63
C VAL A 35 -12.06 -4.46 -11.28
N ALA A 36 -11.00 -4.61 -12.07
CA ALA A 36 -9.77 -3.86 -11.89
C ALA A 36 -10.01 -2.35 -11.97
N ARG A 37 -10.74 -1.89 -12.99
CA ARG A 37 -11.10 -0.48 -13.19
C ARG A 37 -11.87 0.10 -12.00
N GLU A 38 -12.87 -0.62 -11.51
CA GLU A 38 -13.67 -0.16 -10.35
C GLU A 38 -12.83 -0.05 -9.07
N VAL A 39 -11.94 -1.03 -8.83
CA VAL A 39 -11.05 -0.98 -7.67
C VAL A 39 -9.99 0.13 -7.82
N GLN A 40 -9.49 0.40 -9.03
CA GLN A 40 -8.62 1.55 -9.30
C GLN A 40 -9.34 2.87 -9.05
N GLN A 41 -10.59 3.00 -9.50
CA GLN A 41 -11.39 4.19 -9.27
C GLN A 41 -11.69 4.40 -7.78
N PHE A 42 -11.89 3.31 -7.02
CA PHE A 42 -11.96 3.35 -5.57
C PHE A 42 -10.67 3.90 -4.93
N LEU A 43 -9.49 3.45 -5.39
CA LEU A 43 -8.19 3.89 -4.88
C LEU A 43 -7.89 5.38 -5.15
N HIS A 44 -8.48 5.97 -6.19
CA HIS A 44 -8.31 7.39 -6.51
C HIS A 44 -9.18 8.34 -5.68
N ARG A 45 -10.13 7.84 -4.86
CA ARG A 45 -10.96 8.72 -4.04
C ARG A 45 -10.11 9.43 -2.97
N PRO A 46 -10.44 10.67 -2.58
CA PRO A 46 -9.82 11.30 -1.42
C PRO A 46 -10.30 10.62 -0.11
N ASN A 47 -9.50 10.71 0.95
CA ASN A 47 -9.86 10.31 2.32
C ASN A 47 -10.20 8.83 2.54
N LEU A 48 -9.57 7.89 1.82
CA LEU A 48 -9.70 6.48 2.15
C LEU A 48 -8.99 6.13 3.47
N GLN A 49 -9.58 5.20 4.20
CA GLN A 49 -8.93 4.57 5.34
C GLN A 49 -7.70 3.77 4.87
N PRO A 50 -6.52 3.91 5.52
CA PRO A 50 -5.29 3.20 5.10
C PRO A 50 -5.46 1.69 5.00
N ARG A 51 -6.29 1.11 5.87
CA ARG A 51 -6.65 -0.31 5.83
C ARG A 51 -7.44 -0.71 4.59
N ALA A 52 -8.34 0.15 4.12
CA ALA A 52 -9.13 -0.09 2.91
C ALA A 52 -8.25 -0.01 1.67
N VAL A 53 -7.33 0.97 1.62
CA VAL A 53 -6.31 1.09 0.55
C VAL A 53 -5.46 -0.17 0.48
N HIS A 54 -4.92 -0.63 1.63
CA HIS A 54 -4.13 -1.85 1.69
C HIS A 54 -4.93 -3.09 1.26
N ALA A 55 -6.20 -3.22 1.68
CA ALA A 55 -7.03 -4.35 1.27
C ALA A 55 -7.33 -4.35 -0.24
N ALA A 56 -7.57 -3.17 -0.83
CA ALA A 56 -7.78 -3.02 -2.26
C ALA A 56 -6.52 -3.36 -3.07
N ILE A 57 -5.33 -2.87 -2.65
CA ILE A 57 -4.06 -3.24 -3.30
C ILE A 57 -3.78 -4.73 -3.13
N ALA A 58 -4.02 -5.31 -1.96
CA ALA A 58 -3.86 -6.75 -1.74
C ALA A 58 -4.78 -7.57 -2.66
N PHE A 59 -6.00 -7.09 -2.93
CA PHE A 59 -6.92 -7.71 -3.90
C PHE A 59 -6.38 -7.60 -5.34
N LEU A 60 -5.95 -6.41 -5.77
CA LEU A 60 -5.38 -6.22 -7.11
C LEU A 60 -4.12 -7.07 -7.31
N ASN A 61 -3.26 -7.16 -6.30
CA ASN A 61 -2.07 -8.01 -6.29
C ASN A 61 -2.39 -9.50 -6.35
N GLN A 62 -3.62 -9.94 -6.05
CA GLN A 62 -4.04 -11.33 -6.13
C GLN A 62 -4.62 -11.70 -7.50
N MET A 63 -4.97 -10.71 -8.33
CA MET A 63 -5.50 -10.97 -9.68
C MET A 63 -4.49 -11.70 -10.56
N TYR A 64 -4.98 -12.55 -11.45
CA TYR A 64 -4.16 -13.31 -12.38
C TYR A 64 -4.17 -12.64 -13.76
N PHE A 65 -2.98 -12.38 -14.29
CA PHE A 65 -2.79 -11.76 -15.60
C PHE A 65 -2.35 -12.81 -16.63
N THR A 66 -2.82 -12.63 -17.86
CA THR A 66 -2.37 -13.35 -19.06
C THR A 66 -1.61 -12.39 -19.98
N LYS A 67 -0.87 -12.90 -20.97
CA LYS A 67 -0.12 -12.06 -21.93
C LYS A 67 -1.01 -11.08 -22.71
N GLU A 68 -2.28 -11.45 -22.88
CA GLU A 68 -3.31 -10.63 -23.53
C GLU A 68 -3.73 -9.41 -22.69
N ASP A 69 -3.47 -9.41 -21.37
CA ASP A 69 -3.90 -8.34 -20.46
C ASP A 69 -2.96 -7.11 -20.48
N GLY A 70 -2.06 -6.99 -21.46
CA GLY A 70 -0.97 -5.98 -21.48
C GLY A 70 -1.44 -4.55 -21.21
N GLU A 71 -2.49 -4.08 -21.89
CA GLU A 71 -3.05 -2.74 -21.66
C GLU A 71 -3.59 -2.52 -20.25
N LEU A 72 -4.24 -3.55 -19.69
CA LEU A 72 -4.80 -3.51 -18.34
C LEU A 72 -3.66 -3.43 -17.32
N VAL A 73 -2.62 -4.24 -17.52
CA VAL A 73 -1.42 -4.27 -16.68
C VAL A 73 -0.68 -2.93 -16.74
N SER A 74 -0.53 -2.32 -17.91
CA SER A 74 0.06 -0.97 -18.04
C SER A 74 -0.70 0.07 -17.22
N LYS A 75 -2.04 0.08 -17.29
CA LYS A 75 -2.90 0.98 -16.47
C LYS A 75 -2.79 0.66 -14.97
N LEU A 76 -2.66 -0.61 -14.62
CA LEU A 76 -2.50 -1.04 -13.23
C LEU A 76 -1.15 -0.60 -12.64
N VAL A 77 -0.05 -0.85 -13.35
CA VAL A 77 1.30 -0.45 -12.92
C VAL A 77 1.40 1.07 -12.84
N SER A 78 0.79 1.78 -13.79
CA SER A 78 0.62 3.24 -13.72
C SER A 78 0.02 3.69 -12.38
N THR A 79 -1.06 3.03 -11.97
CA THR A 79 -1.76 3.34 -10.72
C THR A 79 -0.89 3.00 -9.50
N TYR A 80 -0.19 1.86 -9.52
CA TYR A 80 0.72 1.48 -8.44
C TYR A 80 1.88 2.47 -8.27
N LEU A 81 2.48 2.93 -9.37
CA LEU A 81 3.57 3.90 -9.33
C LEU A 81 3.12 5.25 -8.79
N THR A 82 1.95 5.76 -9.23
CA THR A 82 1.39 7.01 -8.68
C THR A 82 1.08 6.89 -7.19
N LEU A 83 0.52 5.76 -6.74
CA LEU A 83 0.30 5.49 -5.32
C LEU A 83 1.61 5.35 -4.55
N PHE A 84 2.63 4.76 -5.16
CA PHE A 84 3.96 4.61 -4.59
C PHE A 84 4.61 5.97 -4.33
N GLU A 85 4.65 6.87 -5.30
CA GLU A 85 5.21 8.22 -5.11
C GLU A 85 4.51 8.98 -3.99
N ARG A 86 3.18 8.91 -3.95
CA ARG A 86 2.39 9.52 -2.88
C ARG A 86 2.72 8.91 -1.51
N SER A 87 2.96 7.61 -1.46
CA SER A 87 3.27 6.89 -0.22
C SER A 87 4.71 7.15 0.25
N VAL A 88 5.66 7.29 -0.68
CA VAL A 88 7.06 7.68 -0.38
C VAL A 88 7.11 9.08 0.22
N LYS A 89 6.44 10.06 -0.39
CA LYS A 89 6.37 11.44 0.14
C LYS A 89 5.81 11.46 1.57
N ARG A 90 4.72 10.74 1.81
CA ARG A 90 4.11 10.62 3.15
C ARG A 90 5.01 9.93 4.17
N LEU A 91 5.84 8.99 3.74
CA LEU A 91 6.79 8.31 4.60
C LEU A 91 7.98 9.22 4.95
N GLU A 92 8.51 9.97 3.98
CA GLU A 92 9.58 10.95 4.18
C GLU A 92 9.13 12.06 5.15
N GLU A 93 7.93 12.64 4.95
CA GLU A 93 7.33 13.63 5.86
C GLU A 93 7.18 13.10 7.29
N ALA A 94 6.78 11.82 7.45
CA ALA A 94 6.65 11.20 8.75
C ALA A 94 8.01 11.05 9.47
N GLN A 95 9.08 10.73 8.74
CA GLN A 95 10.43 10.62 9.30
C GLN A 95 11.01 11.98 9.71
N GLU A 96 10.74 13.03 8.93
CA GLU A 96 11.16 14.39 9.28
C GLU A 96 10.44 14.87 10.55
N ALA A 97 9.13 14.60 10.66
CA ALA A 97 8.37 14.93 11.86
C ALA A 97 8.92 14.24 13.12
N GLU A 98 9.35 12.97 13.03
CA GLU A 98 9.96 12.24 14.15
C GLU A 98 11.33 12.81 14.56
N LYS A 99 12.18 13.18 13.60
CA LYS A 99 13.47 13.82 13.88
C LYS A 99 13.31 15.19 14.54
N HIS A 100 12.34 15.98 14.09
CA HIS A 100 12.04 17.30 14.67
C HIS A 100 11.40 17.18 16.07
N ALA A 101 10.63 16.12 16.35
CA ALA A 101 10.10 15.85 17.69
C ALA A 101 11.19 15.39 18.67
N ALA A 102 12.18 14.63 18.22
CA ALA A 102 13.30 14.18 19.04
C ALA A 102 14.28 15.32 19.43
N ALA A 103 14.32 16.41 18.67
CA ALA A 103 15.20 17.56 18.92
C ALA A 103 14.69 18.58 19.96
N ARG A 104 13.50 18.41 20.56
CA ARG A 104 12.99 19.27 21.64
C ARG A 104 13.23 18.63 23.03
N PRO A 105 14.26 19.05 23.80
CA PRO A 105 14.42 18.62 25.17
C PRO A 105 13.30 19.19 26.05
N GLY A 106 12.65 18.33 26.84
CA GLY A 106 11.44 18.65 27.58
C GLY A 106 11.64 19.62 28.75
N LYS A 107 10.67 20.52 28.95
CA LYS A 107 10.43 21.15 30.26
C LYS A 107 9.34 20.37 31.01
N ASN A 108 9.76 19.74 32.11
CA ASN A 108 8.92 19.08 33.10
C ASN A 108 7.76 19.98 33.56
N LYS A 109 6.53 19.44 33.56
CA LYS A 109 5.47 19.89 34.48
C LYS A 109 4.77 18.68 35.10
N LYS A 110 5.15 18.44 36.35
CA LYS A 110 4.64 17.44 37.30
C LYS A 110 3.25 17.89 37.79
N GLY A 111 2.21 17.06 37.66
CA GLY A 111 0.88 17.38 38.21
C GLY A 111 -0.30 16.44 37.88
N LYS A 112 -0.46 15.36 38.67
CA LYS A 112 -1.73 14.84 39.23
C LYS A 112 -2.87 14.26 38.33
N LYS A 113 -2.77 12.95 38.04
CA LYS A 113 -3.76 11.83 38.21
C LYS A 113 -5.30 12.08 38.03
N LYS A 114 -5.93 11.52 36.96
CA LYS A 114 -7.16 10.66 37.02
C LYS A 114 -7.63 10.10 35.65
N LYS A 115 -7.78 8.75 35.58
CA LYS A 115 -8.63 7.88 34.73
C LYS A 115 -9.37 8.46 33.50
N LYS A 116 -9.12 7.90 32.30
CA LYS A 116 -10.18 7.37 31.40
C LYS A 116 -9.63 6.45 30.29
N LYS A 117 -10.39 5.37 30.05
CA LYS A 117 -10.19 4.30 29.05
C LYS A 117 -9.99 4.83 27.63
N GLY A 118 -9.10 4.17 26.89
CA GLY A 118 -9.30 3.83 25.47
C GLY A 118 -9.35 4.99 24.48
N LYS A 119 -8.27 5.76 24.36
CA LYS A 119 -7.98 6.55 23.16
C LYS A 119 -6.49 6.42 22.89
N PRO A 120 -6.04 5.87 21.74
CA PRO A 120 -4.62 5.80 21.47
C PRO A 120 -4.06 7.23 21.46
N THR A 121 -2.98 7.42 22.20
CA THR A 121 -2.14 8.61 22.19
C THR A 121 -1.70 8.92 20.75
N PRO A 122 -1.64 10.20 20.33
CA PRO A 122 -1.27 10.57 18.96
C PRO A 122 0.11 10.03 18.54
N ALA A 123 1.02 9.80 19.49
CA ALA A 123 2.33 9.18 19.24
C ALA A 123 2.26 7.70 18.81
N ALA A 124 1.36 6.89 19.37
CA ALA A 124 1.17 5.49 18.97
C ALA A 124 0.43 5.37 17.62
N ALA A 125 -0.34 6.39 17.25
CA ALA A 125 -0.93 6.51 15.92
C ALA A 125 0.10 6.93 14.86
N ALA A 126 1.12 7.72 15.24
CA ALA A 126 2.21 8.14 14.36
C ALA A 126 3.22 7.03 14.07
N GLU A 127 3.69 6.29 15.09
CA GLU A 127 4.51 5.09 14.85
C GLU A 127 3.75 4.01 14.05
N GLY A 128 2.45 3.90 14.29
CA GLY A 128 1.56 3.06 13.49
C GLY A 128 1.43 3.54 12.05
N ALA A 129 1.46 4.86 11.80
CA ALA A 129 1.30 5.43 10.47
C ALA A 129 2.50 5.13 9.58
N GLY A 130 3.74 5.33 10.07
CA GLY A 130 4.95 4.99 9.33
C GLY A 130 5.05 3.50 9.02
N ALA A 131 4.72 2.63 9.99
CA ALA A 131 4.69 1.19 9.79
C ALA A 131 3.60 0.73 8.80
N VAL A 132 2.43 1.37 8.80
CA VAL A 132 1.35 1.08 7.85
C VAL A 132 1.75 1.53 6.44
N GLU A 133 2.38 2.69 6.31
CA GLU A 133 2.87 3.20 5.02
C GLU A 133 3.96 2.30 4.44
N ALA A 134 4.88 1.84 5.30
CA ALA A 134 5.90 0.91 4.87
C ALA A 134 5.31 -0.45 4.41
N ARG A 135 4.25 -0.94 5.06
CA ARG A 135 3.54 -2.15 4.59
C ARG A 135 2.83 -1.91 3.26
N LEU A 136 2.27 -0.71 3.08
CA LEU A 136 1.61 -0.30 1.83
C LEU A 136 2.60 -0.26 0.67
N LEU A 137 3.74 0.39 0.86
CA LEU A 137 4.83 0.44 -0.11
C LEU A 137 5.33 -0.96 -0.47
N SER A 138 5.47 -1.84 0.52
CA SER A 138 5.83 -3.24 0.27
C SER A 138 4.81 -3.98 -0.61
N ALA A 139 3.52 -3.77 -0.36
CA ALA A 139 2.47 -4.34 -1.17
C ALA A 139 2.51 -3.78 -2.61
N LEU A 140 2.70 -2.47 -2.78
CA LEU A 140 2.81 -1.84 -4.09
C LEU A 140 4.00 -2.39 -4.88
N LEU A 141 5.19 -2.45 -4.30
CA LEU A 141 6.39 -2.97 -4.95
C LEU A 141 6.22 -4.43 -5.38
N SER A 142 5.59 -5.27 -4.54
CA SER A 142 5.28 -6.65 -4.93
C SER A 142 4.29 -6.74 -6.09
N GLY A 143 3.33 -5.80 -6.17
CA GLY A 143 2.37 -5.70 -7.26
C GLY A 143 3.04 -5.35 -8.58
N VAL A 144 3.96 -4.37 -8.56
CA VAL A 144 4.73 -3.98 -9.75
C VAL A 144 5.64 -5.12 -10.20
N HIS A 145 6.38 -5.76 -9.29
CA HIS A 145 7.23 -6.90 -9.63
C HIS A 145 6.44 -8.06 -10.24
N ARG A 146 5.25 -8.37 -9.70
CA ARG A 146 4.37 -9.41 -10.26
C ARG A 146 3.82 -9.04 -11.65
N ALA A 147 3.55 -7.76 -11.88
CA ALA A 147 2.99 -7.25 -13.12
C ALA A 147 4.04 -7.10 -14.24
N HIS A 148 5.32 -6.95 -13.87
CA HIS A 148 6.44 -6.75 -14.79
C HIS A 148 6.47 -7.69 -16.01
N PRO A 149 6.38 -9.04 -15.87
CA PRO A 149 6.48 -9.95 -17.01
C PRO A 149 5.31 -9.86 -18.01
N TYR A 150 4.24 -9.13 -17.67
CA TYR A 150 3.07 -8.94 -18.53
C TYR A 150 3.03 -7.56 -19.17
N LEU A 151 4.01 -6.69 -18.89
CA LEU A 151 4.09 -5.36 -19.48
C LEU A 151 4.64 -5.40 -20.90
N PRO A 152 4.13 -4.52 -21.79
CA PRO A 152 4.84 -4.19 -23.03
C PRO A 152 6.24 -3.65 -22.72
N GLN A 153 7.25 -4.07 -23.49
CA GLN A 153 8.66 -3.71 -23.25
C GLN A 153 8.87 -2.19 -23.23
N ASP A 154 8.30 -1.47 -24.20
CA ASP A 154 8.40 -0.01 -24.31
C ASP A 154 7.87 0.72 -23.07
N PHE A 155 6.83 0.16 -22.45
CA PHE A 155 6.23 0.75 -21.26
C PHE A 155 7.09 0.49 -20.02
N ALA A 156 7.65 -0.72 -19.89
CA ALA A 156 8.45 -1.11 -18.74
C ALA A 156 9.70 -0.22 -18.60
N GLU A 157 10.42 0.00 -19.69
CA GLU A 157 11.66 0.78 -19.68
C GLU A 157 11.41 2.25 -19.35
N GLY A 158 10.51 2.91 -20.08
CA GLY A 158 10.28 4.36 -19.91
C GLY A 158 9.65 4.74 -18.57
N ARG A 159 8.60 4.02 -18.15
CA ARG A 159 7.83 4.38 -16.94
C ARG A 159 8.51 3.97 -15.66
N LEU A 160 9.15 2.80 -15.60
CA LEU A 160 9.88 2.42 -14.40
C LEU A 160 11.17 3.24 -14.23
N ALA A 161 11.89 3.56 -15.33
CA ALA A 161 13.10 4.37 -15.25
C ALA A 161 12.83 5.76 -14.65
N GLY A 162 11.69 6.39 -14.97
CA GLY A 162 11.30 7.66 -14.35
C GLY A 162 11.16 7.61 -12.82
N HIS A 163 10.93 6.43 -12.25
CA HIS A 163 10.77 6.22 -10.80
C HIS A 163 12.04 5.66 -10.14
N LEU A 164 13.12 5.46 -10.89
CA LEU A 164 14.38 4.89 -10.41
C LEU A 164 14.92 5.65 -9.18
N GLY A 165 14.87 6.98 -9.20
CA GLY A 165 15.32 7.80 -8.08
C GLY A 165 14.52 7.54 -6.80
N ALA A 166 13.20 7.38 -6.91
CA ALA A 166 12.34 7.07 -5.76
C ALA A 166 12.57 5.63 -5.26
N LEU A 167 12.76 4.67 -6.16
CA LEU A 167 13.09 3.29 -5.82
C LEU A 167 14.42 3.18 -5.06
N LEU A 168 15.46 3.87 -5.53
CA LEU A 168 16.77 3.93 -4.86
C LEU A 168 16.70 4.57 -3.48
N ARG A 169 15.85 5.60 -3.29
CA ARG A 169 15.57 6.15 -1.95
C ARG A 169 14.91 5.12 -1.05
N THR A 170 13.89 4.40 -1.54
CA THR A 170 13.23 3.35 -0.74
C THR A 170 14.12 2.15 -0.44
N ALA A 171 15.09 1.84 -1.30
CA ALA A 171 16.06 0.76 -1.09
C ALA A 171 16.99 1.02 0.12
N ARG A 172 17.22 2.30 0.46
CA ARG A 172 18.05 2.71 1.61
C ARG A 172 17.25 2.86 2.91
N HIS A 173 15.96 2.52 2.90
CA HIS A 173 15.12 2.65 4.07
C HIS A 173 15.51 1.61 5.16
N PRO A 174 15.44 1.95 6.46
CA PRO A 174 15.74 1.00 7.56
C PRO A 174 14.82 -0.24 7.62
N ASN A 175 13.81 -0.32 6.76
CA ASN A 175 12.89 -1.45 6.72
C ASN A 175 13.37 -2.42 5.64
N HIS A 176 14.06 -3.47 6.07
CA HIS A 176 14.64 -4.48 5.18
C HIS A 176 13.64 -5.06 4.17
N ARG A 177 12.36 -5.23 4.54
CA ARG A 177 11.35 -5.78 3.62
C ARG A 177 11.10 -4.87 2.42
N LEU A 178 11.05 -3.57 2.66
CA LEU A 178 10.95 -2.57 1.62
C LEU A 178 12.20 -2.54 0.76
N ALA A 179 13.37 -2.57 1.40
CA ALA A 179 14.66 -2.54 0.72
C ALA A 179 14.81 -3.72 -0.24
N VAL A 180 14.52 -4.94 0.22
CA VAL A 180 14.60 -6.16 -0.62
C VAL A 180 13.65 -6.08 -1.80
N GLN A 181 12.39 -5.65 -1.61
CA GLN A 181 11.44 -5.56 -2.71
C GLN A 181 11.81 -4.48 -3.73
N ALA A 182 12.36 -3.35 -3.28
CA ALA A 182 12.86 -2.32 -4.17
C ALA A 182 14.07 -2.82 -4.97
N LEU A 183 15.02 -3.50 -4.32
CA LEU A 183 16.21 -4.07 -4.97
C LEU A 183 15.86 -5.15 -5.99
N LEU A 184 14.89 -6.02 -5.69
CA LEU A 184 14.42 -7.03 -6.63
C LEU A 184 13.82 -6.40 -7.90
N LEU A 185 13.03 -5.34 -7.75
CA LEU A 185 12.48 -4.60 -8.88
C LEU A 185 13.60 -3.92 -9.70
N LEU A 186 14.56 -3.30 -9.03
CA LEU A 186 15.71 -2.67 -9.68
C LEU A 186 16.54 -3.68 -10.48
N HIS A 187 16.75 -4.88 -9.94
CA HIS A 187 17.45 -5.94 -10.66
C HIS A 187 16.73 -6.34 -11.95
N GLN A 188 15.40 -6.47 -11.92
CA GLN A 188 14.59 -6.81 -13.09
C GLN A 188 14.54 -5.71 -14.18
N MET A 189 14.94 -4.48 -13.86
CA MET A 189 15.04 -3.40 -14.84
C MET A 189 16.42 -3.30 -15.50
N VAL A 190 17.45 -3.82 -14.83
CA VAL A 190 18.85 -3.74 -15.28
C VAL A 190 19.29 -5.05 -15.96
N ALA A 191 18.66 -6.17 -15.61
CA ALA A 191 18.90 -7.50 -16.18
C ALA A 191 17.93 -7.79 -17.33
#